data_AF-A0A239BCE8-F1
#
_entry.id   AF-A0A239BCE8-F1
#
_cell.length_a   1.000
_cell.length_b   1.000
_cell.length_c   1.000
_cell.angle_alpha   90.00
_cell.angle_beta   90.00
_cell.angle_gamma   90.00
#
_symmetry.space_group_name_H-M   'P 1'
#
loop_
_entity.id
_entity.type
_entity.pdbx_description
1 polymer ?
#
loop_
_entity_poly.entity_id
_entity_poly.type
_entity_poly.pdbx_seq_one_letter_code
_entity_poly.pdbx_strand_id
1 'polypeptide(L)'
;MIYVSPLIIVFVLIIISNVFYTHKKNKITDTFLKTLETRYKYQFKIIGKVTFSSLHILNDIDLKVFHNEKDILISGYDYYRGRSTKFLFHNSNVLQSIKENNIPNYVITDIQIIEKDKIIIKSDHAEITLLYKSYGKEKYELRDKNFITVLNNLKNIF
;
A
#
# COMPACT_ATOMS: atom_id res chain seq x y z
N MET A 1 44.36 17.73 22.47
CA MET A 1 44.17 17.84 21.01
C MET A 1 43.57 16.52 20.55
N ILE A 2 42.27 16.48 20.20
CA ILE A 2 41.62 15.22 19.80
C ILE A 2 42.01 14.94 18.36
N TYR A 3 42.88 13.95 18.14
CA TYR A 3 43.25 13.50 16.81
C TYR A 3 42.14 12.59 16.27
N VAL A 4 41.28 13.15 15.43
CA VAL A 4 40.23 12.38 14.75
C VAL A 4 40.85 11.80 13.49
N SER A 5 40.91 10.47 13.42
CA SER A 5 41.42 9.78 12.23
C SER A 5 40.61 10.21 10.99
N PRO A 6 41.26 10.48 9.84
CA PRO A 6 40.58 10.81 8.59
C PRO A 6 39.54 9.74 8.17
N LEU A 7 39.74 8.49 8.60
CA LEU A 7 38.81 7.39 8.36
C LEU A 7 37.47 7.57 9.10
N ILE A 8 37.50 8.15 10.30
CA ILE A 8 36.30 8.48 11.08
C ILE A 8 35.50 9.60 10.38
N ILE A 9 36.20 10.60 9.83
CA ILE A 9 35.57 11.70 9.09
C ILE A 9 34.85 11.17 7.84
N VAL A 10 35.50 10.29 7.07
CA VAL A 10 34.89 9.64 5.90
C VAL A 10 33.66 8.82 6.30
N PHE A 11 33.76 8.04 7.39
CA PHE A 11 32.64 7.24 7.88
C PHE A 11 31.43 8.10 8.29
N VAL A 12 31.67 9.20 8.99
CA VAL A 12 30.61 10.16 9.38
C VAL A 12 29.95 10.77 8.14
N LEU A 13 30.72 11.16 7.13
CA LEU A 13 30.18 11.69 5.87
C LEU A 13 29.31 10.66 5.13
N ILE A 14 29.71 9.39 5.12
CA ILE A 14 28.91 8.30 4.54
C ILE A 14 27.58 8.14 5.30
N ILE A 15 27.59 8.18 6.63
CA ILE A 15 26.36 8.09 7.43
C ILE A 15 25.44 9.28 7.13
N ILE A 16 25.96 10.51 7.18
CA ILE A 16 25.17 11.72 6.92
C ILE A 16 24.56 11.67 5.51
N SER A 17 25.33 11.28 4.51
CA SER A 17 24.85 11.16 3.13
C SER A 17 23.74 10.13 2.99
N ASN A 18 23.87 8.96 3.62
CA ASN A 18 22.83 7.93 3.63
C ASN A 18 21.54 8.39 4.34
N VAL A 19 21.67 9.08 5.47
CA VAL A 19 20.51 9.64 6.20
C VAL A 19 19.80 10.69 5.34
N PHE A 20 20.56 11.61 4.74
CA PHE A 20 20.00 12.66 3.89
C PHE A 20 19.31 12.10 2.65
N TYR A 21 19.94 11.12 1.99
CA TYR A 21 19.36 10.41 0.84
C TYR A 21 18.05 9.72 1.22
N THR A 22 18.03 8.98 2.33
CA THR A 22 16.84 8.28 2.83
C THR A 22 15.71 9.26 3.14
N HIS A 23 16.02 10.37 3.82
CA HIS A 23 15.04 11.38 4.17
C HIS A 23 14.43 12.06 2.94
N LYS A 24 15.28 12.45 1.98
CA LYS A 24 14.84 13.04 0.71
C LYS A 24 13.94 12.08 -0.06
N LYS A 25 14.32 10.80 -0.16
CA LYS A 25 13.52 9.76 -0.83
C LYS A 25 12.15 9.63 -0.19
N ASN A 26 12.08 9.47 1.14
CA ASN A 26 10.82 9.34 1.87
C ASN A 26 9.90 10.55 1.66
N LYS A 27 10.45 11.76 1.65
CA LYS A 27 9.68 12.99 1.39
C LYS A 27 9.05 13.01 0.00
N ILE A 28 9.78 12.59 -1.03
CA ILE A 28 9.26 12.52 -2.41
C ILE A 28 8.13 11.48 -2.49
N THR A 29 8.37 10.28 -1.94
CA THR A 29 7.38 9.20 -1.85
C THR A 29 6.10 9.66 -1.14
N ASP A 30 6.23 10.33 0.01
CA ASP A 30 5.09 10.82 0.77
C ASP A 30 4.30 11.91 0.03
N THR A 31 5.01 12.80 -0.65
CA THR A 31 4.37 13.86 -1.45
C THR A 31 3.59 13.26 -2.62
N PHE A 32 4.21 12.32 -3.33
CA PHE A 32 3.56 11.60 -4.43
C PHE A 32 2.30 10.88 -3.98
N LEU A 33 2.37 10.14 -2.87
CA LEU A 33 1.21 9.44 -2.33
C LEU A 33 0.10 10.41 -1.96
N LYS A 34 0.41 11.52 -1.28
CA LYS A 34 -0.59 12.55 -0.98
C LYS A 34 -1.27 13.06 -2.26
N THR A 35 -0.50 13.34 -3.31
CA THR A 35 -1.06 13.77 -4.60
C THR A 35 -1.97 12.71 -5.20
N LEU A 36 -1.64 11.43 -5.10
CA LEU A 36 -2.52 10.35 -5.54
C LEU A 36 -3.79 10.26 -4.69
N GLU A 37 -3.64 10.29 -3.36
CA GLU A 37 -4.74 10.25 -2.40
C GLU A 37 -5.77 11.36 -2.68
N THR A 38 -5.33 12.57 -3.06
CA THR A 38 -6.25 13.68 -3.41
C THR A 38 -7.12 13.44 -4.64
N ARG A 39 -6.83 12.45 -5.49
CA ARG A 39 -7.64 12.11 -6.67
C ARG A 39 -8.87 11.28 -6.32
N TYR A 40 -8.92 10.72 -5.11
CA TYR A 40 -9.99 9.84 -4.67
C TYR A 40 -10.92 10.58 -3.72
N LYS A 41 -12.22 10.42 -3.93
CA LYS A 41 -13.25 11.13 -3.15
C LYS A 41 -13.50 10.45 -1.81
N TYR A 42 -13.44 9.12 -1.78
CA TYR A 42 -13.76 8.32 -0.60
C TYR A 42 -12.52 7.61 -0.10
N GLN A 43 -12.43 7.50 1.23
CA GLN A 43 -11.33 6.81 1.90
C GLN A 43 -11.81 6.12 3.17
N PHE A 44 -11.24 4.96 3.47
CA PHE A 44 -11.41 4.27 4.74
C PHE A 44 -10.17 3.43 5.07
N LYS A 45 -10.09 2.96 6.32
CA LYS A 45 -9.04 2.06 6.78
C LYS A 45 -9.63 0.71 7.15
N ILE A 46 -8.87 -0.34 6.90
CA ILE A 46 -9.23 -1.71 7.25
C ILE A 46 -7.99 -2.54 7.52
N ILE A 47 -8.12 -3.50 8.41
CA ILE A 47 -7.10 -4.51 8.65
C ILE A 47 -7.26 -5.62 7.61
N GLY A 48 -6.17 -5.99 6.97
CA GLY A 48 -6.17 -7.06 5.98
C GLY A 48 -4.95 -7.96 6.04
N LYS A 49 -4.97 -8.97 5.19
CA LYS A 49 -3.83 -9.84 4.91
C LYS A 49 -3.29 -9.49 3.53
N VAL A 50 -1.97 -9.40 3.41
CA VAL A 50 -1.30 -9.17 2.12
C VAL A 50 -0.31 -10.30 1.86
N THR A 51 -0.37 -10.90 0.68
CA THR A 51 0.51 -11.98 0.26
C THR A 51 1.26 -11.51 -0.99
N PHE A 52 2.59 -11.38 -0.92
CA PHE A 52 3.42 -11.05 -2.08
C PHE A 52 4.07 -12.28 -2.71
N SER A 53 4.13 -13.39 -1.99
CA SER A 53 4.58 -14.71 -2.46
C SER A 53 4.18 -15.77 -1.43
N SER A 54 4.41 -17.05 -1.74
CA SER A 54 4.15 -18.16 -0.81
C SER A 54 4.88 -18.03 0.54
N LEU A 55 6.01 -17.31 0.57
CA LEU A 55 6.84 -17.14 1.78
C LEU A 55 6.71 -15.74 2.40
N HIS A 56 6.12 -14.78 1.70
CA HIS A 56 5.98 -13.40 2.16
C HIS A 56 4.51 -13.06 2.35
N ILE A 57 4.04 -13.40 3.55
CA ILE A 57 2.68 -13.18 4.00
C ILE A 57 2.73 -12.19 5.17
N LEU A 58 1.97 -11.11 5.03
CA LEU A 58 1.75 -10.13 6.06
C LEU A 58 0.32 -10.27 6.58
N ASN A 59 0.18 -10.51 7.87
CA ASN A 59 -1.12 -10.58 8.54
C ASN A 59 -1.36 -9.29 9.34
N ASP A 60 -2.64 -8.97 9.56
CA ASP A 60 -3.10 -7.85 10.38
C ASP A 60 -2.48 -6.50 9.99
N ILE A 61 -2.38 -6.24 8.68
CA ILE A 61 -1.80 -5.01 8.14
C ILE A 61 -2.87 -3.93 8.03
N ASP A 62 -2.52 -2.72 8.47
CA ASP A 62 -3.28 -1.51 8.23
C ASP A 62 -3.28 -1.16 6.73
N LEU A 63 -4.43 -1.32 6.09
CA LEU A 63 -4.66 -0.93 4.71
C LEU A 63 -5.48 0.34 4.68
N LYS A 64 -5.03 1.30 3.87
CA LYS A 64 -5.83 2.45 3.48
C LYS A 64 -6.43 2.18 2.12
N VAL A 65 -7.74 2.26 2.03
CA VAL A 65 -8.49 2.10 0.79
C VAL A 65 -8.99 3.46 0.36
N PHE A 66 -8.69 3.82 -0.88
CA PHE A 66 -9.14 5.03 -1.55
C PHE A 66 -9.94 4.62 -2.78
N HIS A 67 -11.08 5.25 -3.00
CA HIS A 67 -11.88 4.97 -4.18
C HIS A 67 -12.67 6.17 -4.67
N ASN A 68 -13.02 6.11 -5.95
CA ASN A 68 -14.00 6.95 -6.60
C ASN A 68 -14.92 6.02 -7.41
N GLU A 69 -15.80 6.58 -8.25
CA GLU A 69 -16.79 5.80 -9.02
C GLU A 69 -16.20 4.76 -10.00
N LYS A 70 -14.92 4.87 -10.36
CA LYS A 70 -14.25 4.05 -11.38
C LYS A 70 -12.96 3.39 -10.91
N ASP A 71 -12.28 4.01 -9.95
CA ASP A 71 -10.94 3.64 -9.56
C ASP A 71 -10.87 3.30 -8.07
N ILE A 72 -10.01 2.34 -7.77
CA ILE A 72 -9.58 1.94 -6.44
C ILE A 72 -8.06 2.05 -6.33
N LEU A 73 -7.61 2.48 -5.16
CA LEU A 73 -6.22 2.49 -4.76
C LEU A 73 -6.15 1.98 -3.32
N ILE A 74 -5.39 0.92 -3.10
CA ILE A 74 -5.15 0.36 -1.77
C ILE A 74 -3.68 0.52 -1.46
N SER A 75 -3.37 1.10 -0.31
CA SER A 75 -2.00 1.31 0.14
C SER A 75 -1.78 0.71 1.52
N GLY A 76 -0.57 0.21 1.75
CA GLY A 76 -0.14 -0.33 3.04
C GLY A 76 1.37 -0.28 3.18
N TYR A 77 1.86 -0.88 4.25
CA TYR A 77 3.29 -0.99 4.55
C TYR A 77 3.70 -2.45 4.68
N ASP A 78 4.81 -2.78 4.03
CA ASP A 78 5.54 -4.01 4.25
C ASP A 78 6.58 -3.79 5.35
N TYR A 79 6.30 -4.41 6.51
CA TYR A 79 7.15 -4.35 7.69
C TYR A 79 8.15 -5.51 7.79
N TYR A 80 8.29 -6.33 6.74
CA TYR A 80 9.12 -7.53 6.80
C TYR A 80 10.60 -7.20 7.07
N ARG A 81 11.18 -7.90 8.06
CA ARG A 81 12.60 -7.77 8.49
C ARG A 81 13.04 -6.33 8.83
N GLY A 82 12.17 -5.57 9.49
CA GLY A 82 12.51 -4.21 9.96
C GLY A 82 12.56 -3.15 8.86
N ARG A 83 12.12 -3.49 7.64
CA ARG A 83 11.86 -2.50 6.58
C ARG A 83 10.51 -1.84 6.83
N SER A 84 10.30 -0.67 6.25
CA SER A 84 8.98 -0.01 6.19
C SER A 84 8.80 0.49 4.77
N THR A 85 8.49 -0.44 3.88
CA THR A 85 8.34 -0.15 2.44
C THR A 85 6.86 -0.05 2.12
N LYS A 86 6.43 1.09 1.57
CA LYS A 86 5.05 1.26 1.13
C LYS A 86 4.79 0.41 -0.10
N PHE A 87 3.56 -0.07 -0.27
CA PHE A 87 3.11 -0.72 -1.49
C PHE A 87 1.74 -0.18 -1.91
N LEU A 88 1.40 -0.37 -3.19
CA LEU A 88 0.16 0.09 -3.78
C LEU A 88 -0.48 -1.01 -4.63
N PHE A 89 -1.80 -1.15 -4.51
CA PHE A 89 -2.65 -1.90 -5.43
C PHE A 89 -3.61 -0.94 -6.11
N HIS A 90 -3.78 -1.02 -7.42
CA HIS A 90 -4.67 -0.13 -8.15
C HIS A 90 -5.18 -0.72 -9.46
N ASN A 91 -6.27 -0.18 -9.98
CA ASN A 91 -6.76 -0.43 -11.35
C ASN A 91 -6.49 0.74 -12.32
N SER A 92 -5.85 1.82 -11.87
CA SER A 92 -5.64 3.00 -12.72
C SER A 92 -4.49 2.81 -13.73
N ASN A 93 -4.80 2.95 -15.02
CA ASN A 93 -3.80 2.90 -16.11
C ASN A 93 -2.77 4.05 -16.01
N VAL A 94 -3.16 5.18 -15.42
CA VAL A 94 -2.27 6.35 -15.23
C VAL A 94 -1.14 6.01 -14.26
N LEU A 95 -1.37 5.11 -13.31
CA LEU A 95 -0.39 4.69 -12.30
C LEU A 95 0.57 3.61 -12.81
N GLN A 96 0.18 2.88 -13.86
CA GLN A 96 0.97 1.78 -14.43
C GLN A 96 2.28 2.28 -15.06
N SER A 97 2.36 3.56 -15.46
CA SER A 97 3.52 4.17 -16.10
C SER A 97 4.45 4.97 -15.16
N ILE A 98 4.07 5.18 -13.90
CA ILE A 98 4.81 6.04 -12.98
C ILE A 98 5.93 5.25 -12.30
N LYS A 99 7.11 5.22 -12.92
CA LYS A 99 8.36 4.67 -12.36
C LYS A 99 8.99 5.53 -11.25
N GLU A 100 8.46 6.73 -11.01
CA GLU A 100 9.20 7.81 -10.34
C GLU A 100 9.51 7.59 -8.84
N ASN A 101 8.91 6.59 -8.17
CA ASN A 101 9.04 6.47 -6.70
C ASN A 101 9.54 5.14 -6.13
N ASN A 102 9.92 4.15 -6.95
CA ASN A 102 10.37 2.83 -6.48
C ASN A 102 9.42 2.17 -5.45
N ILE A 103 8.14 2.55 -5.45
CA ILE A 103 7.11 1.94 -4.61
C ILE A 103 6.63 0.71 -5.38
N PRO A 104 6.69 -0.50 -4.78
CA PRO A 104 6.03 -1.68 -5.32
C PRO A 104 4.58 -1.37 -5.69
N ASN A 105 4.24 -1.58 -6.96
CA ASN A 105 2.97 -1.17 -7.53
C ASN A 105 2.34 -2.38 -8.22
N TYR A 106 1.13 -2.73 -7.80
CA TYR A 106 0.45 -3.96 -8.18
C TYR A 106 -0.84 -3.60 -8.91
N VAL A 107 -0.89 -3.91 -10.21
CA VAL A 107 -2.10 -3.70 -11.01
C VAL A 107 -3.10 -4.79 -10.66
N ILE A 108 -4.33 -4.39 -10.37
CA ILE A 108 -5.40 -5.31 -10.00
C ILE A 108 -5.86 -6.07 -11.24
N THR A 109 -5.90 -7.39 -11.13
CA THR A 109 -6.25 -8.32 -12.21
C THR A 109 -7.42 -9.22 -11.91
N ASP A 110 -7.86 -9.34 -10.65
CA ASP A 110 -9.06 -10.08 -10.27
C ASP A 110 -9.61 -9.56 -8.92
N ILE A 111 -10.93 -9.62 -8.76
CA ILE A 111 -11.64 -9.21 -7.54
C ILE A 111 -12.70 -10.25 -7.20
N GLN A 112 -12.55 -10.87 -6.03
CA GLN A 112 -13.49 -11.87 -5.50
C GLN A 112 -14.14 -11.34 -4.22
N ILE A 113 -15.46 -11.19 -4.26
CA ILE A 113 -16.26 -10.80 -3.09
C ILE A 113 -16.83 -12.11 -2.52
N ILE A 114 -16.26 -12.58 -1.42
CA ILE A 114 -16.64 -13.81 -0.74
C ILE A 114 -17.45 -13.42 0.48
N GLU A 115 -18.77 -13.60 0.41
CA GLU A 115 -19.70 -13.16 1.44
C GLU A 115 -19.62 -11.63 1.66
N LYS A 116 -20.39 -11.07 2.62
CA LYS A 116 -20.29 -9.62 2.94
C LYS A 116 -19.05 -9.28 3.79
N ASP A 117 -18.27 -10.30 4.14
CA ASP A 117 -17.29 -10.26 5.22
C ASP A 117 -15.84 -10.39 4.69
N LYS A 118 -15.65 -10.75 3.42
CA LYS A 118 -14.32 -10.94 2.86
C LYS A 118 -14.25 -10.48 1.40
N ILE A 119 -13.22 -9.69 1.09
CA ILE A 119 -12.90 -9.30 -0.29
C ILE A 119 -11.48 -9.71 -0.57
N ILE A 120 -11.26 -10.45 -1.66
CA ILE A 120 -9.94 -10.81 -2.17
C ILE A 120 -9.69 -10.00 -3.44
N ILE A 121 -8.55 -9.32 -3.50
CA ILE A 121 -8.11 -8.52 -4.64
C ILE A 121 -6.75 -9.05 -5.06
N LYS A 122 -6.62 -9.46 -6.31
CA LYS A 122 -5.40 -10.08 -6.84
C LYS A 122 -4.72 -9.16 -7.86
N SER A 123 -3.42 -9.38 -7.96
CA SER A 123 -2.50 -8.88 -8.97
C SER A 123 -1.68 -10.08 -9.47
N ASP A 124 -0.88 -9.90 -10.52
CA ASP A 124 -0.08 -10.96 -11.14
C ASP A 124 0.78 -11.75 -10.15
N HIS A 125 1.30 -11.08 -9.11
CA HIS A 125 2.22 -11.66 -8.14
C HIS A 125 1.84 -11.39 -6.69
N ALA A 126 0.68 -10.78 -6.42
CA ALA A 126 0.31 -10.42 -5.06
C ALA A 126 -1.21 -10.45 -4.84
N GLU A 127 -1.61 -10.64 -3.59
CA GLU A 127 -3.00 -10.74 -3.16
C GLU A 127 -3.23 -9.92 -1.90
N ILE A 128 -4.31 -9.13 -1.89
CA ILE A 128 -4.87 -8.49 -0.70
C ILE A 128 -6.16 -9.20 -0.33
N THR A 129 -6.29 -9.58 0.93
CA THR A 129 -7.56 -10.00 1.54
C THR A 129 -7.99 -8.93 2.55
N LEU A 130 -9.10 -8.26 2.25
CA LEU A 130 -9.79 -7.38 3.19
C LEU A 130 -10.70 -8.24 4.07
N LEU A 131 -10.54 -8.13 5.39
CA LEU A 131 -11.26 -8.94 6.38
C LEU A 131 -12.24 -8.05 7.16
N TYR A 132 -13.53 -8.28 6.96
CA TYR A 132 -14.63 -7.60 7.65
C TYR A 132 -15.22 -8.58 8.67
N LYS A 133 -15.26 -8.19 9.94
CA LYS A 133 -15.85 -9.01 11.00
C LYS A 133 -17.34 -8.70 11.13
N SER A 134 -18.22 -9.69 10.95
CA SER A 134 -19.67 -9.52 11.12
C SER A 134 -20.17 -9.71 12.57
N TYR A 135 -19.29 -10.12 13.49
CA TYR A 135 -19.62 -10.41 14.89
C TYR A 135 -18.51 -9.98 15.87
N GLY A 136 -18.85 -9.92 17.16
CA GLY A 136 -17.92 -9.55 18.25
C GLY A 136 -17.85 -8.05 18.54
N LYS A 137 -17.02 -7.68 19.53
CA LYS A 137 -16.83 -6.27 19.94
C LYS A 137 -16.16 -5.41 18.86
N GLU A 138 -15.42 -6.04 17.95
CA GLU A 138 -14.70 -5.42 16.83
C GLU A 138 -15.42 -5.66 15.49
N LYS A 139 -16.74 -5.57 15.49
CA LYS A 139 -17.53 -5.78 14.27
C LYS A 139 -17.19 -4.69 13.23
N TYR A 140 -16.55 -5.08 12.13
CA TYR A 140 -16.26 -4.24 10.98
C TYR A 140 -17.16 -4.71 9.83
N GLU A 141 -18.24 -3.99 9.56
CA GLU A 141 -19.07 -4.25 8.38
C GLU A 141 -18.60 -3.41 7.20
N LEU A 142 -18.71 -3.98 6.00
CA LEU A 142 -18.57 -3.24 4.77
C LEU A 142 -19.77 -2.30 4.58
N ARG A 143 -19.66 -1.08 5.10
CA ARG A 143 -20.72 -0.06 5.09
C ARG A 143 -20.70 0.84 3.85
N ASP A 144 -19.60 0.82 3.11
CA ASP A 144 -19.41 1.67 1.95
C ASP A 144 -20.07 1.06 0.70
N LYS A 145 -21.34 1.44 0.47
CA LYS A 145 -22.09 1.03 -0.73
C LYS A 145 -21.42 1.47 -2.02
N ASN A 146 -20.75 2.63 -2.02
CA ASN A 146 -20.06 3.12 -3.21
C ASN A 146 -18.86 2.23 -3.53
N PHE A 147 -18.10 1.83 -2.51
CA PHE A 147 -16.99 0.89 -2.68
C PHE A 147 -17.47 -0.45 -3.27
N ILE A 148 -18.57 -1.02 -2.75
CA ILE A 148 -19.14 -2.25 -3.31
C ILE A 148 -19.55 -2.11 -4.77
N THR A 149 -20.20 -1.00 -5.12
CA THR A 149 -20.58 -0.73 -6.51
C THR A 149 -19.36 -0.68 -7.41
N VAL A 150 -18.29 0.00 -6.98
CA VAL A 150 -17.04 0.09 -7.73
C VAL A 150 -16.40 -1.28 -7.90
N LEU A 151 -16.31 -2.07 -6.83
CA LEU A 151 -15.77 -3.43 -6.90
C LEU A 151 -16.57 -4.32 -7.86
N ASN A 152 -17.90 -4.26 -7.82
CA ASN A 152 -18.74 -5.01 -8.74
C ASN A 152 -18.54 -4.58 -10.20
N ASN A 153 -18.39 -3.28 -10.45
CA ASN A 153 -18.11 -2.77 -11.80
C ASN A 153 -16.76 -3.28 -12.31
N LEU A 154 -15.73 -3.24 -11.46
CA LEU A 154 -14.38 -3.71 -11.79
C LEU A 154 -14.32 -5.22 -11.98
N LYS A 155 -15.05 -5.99 -11.18
CA LYS A 155 -15.17 -7.44 -11.33
C LYS A 155 -15.73 -7.87 -12.69
N ASN A 156 -16.53 -7.03 -13.35
CA ASN A 156 -17.05 -7.34 -14.69
C ASN A 156 -16.08 -6.94 -15.82
N ILE A 157 -14.98 -6.25 -15.49
CA ILE A 157 -13.97 -5.78 -16.45
C ILE A 157 -12.76 -6.73 -16.46
N PHE A 158 -12.40 -7.24 -15.28
CA PHE A 158 -11.32 -8.20 -15.06
C PHE A 158 -11.82 -9.64 -15.21
#